data_AF-A0A9D6LDK9-F1
#
_entry.id   AF-A0A9D6LDK9-F1
#
_cell.length_a   1.000
_cell.length_b   1.000
_cell.length_c   1.000
_cell.angle_alpha   90.00
_cell.angle_beta   90.00
_cell.angle_gamma   90.00
#
_symmetry.space_group_name_H-M   'P 1'
#
loop_
_entity.id
_entity.type
_entity.pdbx_description
1 polymer ?
#
loop_
_entity_poly.entity_id
_entity_poly.type
_entity_poly.pdbx_seq_one_letter_code
_entity_poly.pdbx_strand_id
1 'polypeptide(L)'
;MRHLPLALALLLSTAGLASANLKVSLVTVSPGPVVFESFGHTMVMVENPDVSTASATLYEYGAVNPAKVFRNPDPMQAFQDLFDSKVKTNASRFQSPMAQVDEKTRFPIILKYRYIAPRPDSFRTVTIDELSLSDDQAKELVAQLDADMKAGEYNYDNYRNNCATRVRDHLFDDKVLGAGPRLELDYKLDSSIQDEVLGSIDEAIADSPSHMMTLVPPNQERMLGDAIMMLQMMGIPKKFSSSKQFYDALKKGEASMQGLVGADQPIVKSFHNYFFGDELTQKPITTGQAMFLPKKLRETLLNVKNPATGKNVIDPANEIRRSTADELAASKAAQQPPKPAAPQPQSSLQPLPESHHAGMAHI
;
A
#
# COMPACT_ATOMS: atom_id res chain seq x y z
N MET A 1 -35.00 -39.09 36.88
CA MET A 1 -34.96 -38.27 35.66
C MET A 1 -34.16 -37.01 35.97
N ARG A 2 -32.90 -36.96 35.54
CA ARG A 2 -32.00 -35.81 35.68
C ARG A 2 -31.51 -35.47 34.28
N HIS A 3 -31.95 -34.35 33.75
CA HIS A 3 -31.45 -33.80 32.49
C HIS A 3 -30.04 -33.23 32.73
N LEU A 4 -29.04 -33.79 32.05
CA LEU A 4 -27.66 -33.28 32.01
C LEU A 4 -27.45 -32.58 30.66
N PRO A 5 -26.84 -31.39 30.61
CA PRO A 5 -26.92 -30.52 29.45
C PRO A 5 -25.95 -30.91 28.33
N LEU A 6 -26.40 -30.66 27.11
CA LEU A 6 -25.66 -30.73 25.85
C LEU A 6 -24.58 -29.62 25.85
N ALA A 7 -23.39 -29.90 26.36
CA ALA A 7 -22.22 -29.07 26.14
C ALA A 7 -21.59 -29.43 24.79
N LEU A 8 -22.20 -28.95 23.71
CA LEU A 8 -21.56 -28.93 22.40
C LEU A 8 -20.55 -27.78 22.40
N ALA A 9 -19.31 -28.11 22.78
CA ALA A 9 -18.19 -27.19 22.77
C ALA A 9 -17.94 -26.69 21.34
N LEU A 10 -18.13 -25.39 21.19
CA LEU A 10 -17.82 -24.57 20.04
C LEU A 10 -16.30 -24.61 19.77
N LEU A 11 -15.84 -25.55 18.96
CA LEU A 11 -14.46 -25.63 18.47
C LEU A 11 -14.45 -25.53 16.94
N LEU A 12 -14.88 -24.39 16.40
CA LEU A 12 -14.62 -24.03 15.00
C LEU A 12 -14.14 -22.58 14.94
N SER A 13 -12.85 -22.33 15.19
CA SER A 13 -12.23 -21.03 14.91
C SER A 13 -10.68 -21.04 14.80
N THR A 14 -10.04 -22.11 14.31
CA THR A 14 -8.57 -22.08 14.03
C THR A 14 -8.13 -22.76 12.73
N ALA A 15 -9.05 -23.29 11.92
CA ALA A 15 -8.69 -23.90 10.65
C ALA A 15 -8.72 -22.86 9.51
N GLY A 16 -7.59 -22.19 9.27
CA GLY A 16 -7.44 -21.30 8.11
C GLY A 16 -6.02 -21.14 7.57
N LEU A 17 -4.99 -21.45 8.35
CA LEU A 17 -3.58 -21.20 7.98
C LEU A 17 -2.67 -22.42 8.07
N ALA A 18 -3.24 -23.63 8.19
CA ALA A 18 -2.48 -24.88 8.21
C ALA A 18 -2.08 -25.40 6.81
N SER A 19 -2.28 -24.62 5.75
CA SER A 19 -1.88 -24.99 4.39
C SER A 19 -0.36 -24.90 4.23
N ALA A 20 0.20 -25.85 3.49
CA ALA A 20 1.63 -25.94 3.23
C ALA A 20 2.11 -25.00 2.10
N ASN A 21 1.25 -24.22 1.44
CA ASN A 21 1.64 -23.50 0.21
C ASN A 21 1.30 -22.00 0.25
N LEU A 22 1.62 -21.31 1.35
CA LEU A 22 1.33 -19.88 1.46
C LEU A 22 2.22 -19.08 0.51
N LYS A 23 1.58 -18.28 -0.35
CA LYS A 23 2.26 -17.29 -1.20
C LYS A 23 2.36 -15.99 -0.45
N VAL A 24 3.59 -15.60 -0.13
CA VAL A 24 3.86 -14.35 0.59
C VAL A 24 4.51 -13.36 -0.37
N SER A 25 3.96 -12.15 -0.44
CA SER A 25 4.50 -11.08 -1.26
C SER A 25 4.76 -9.83 -0.45
N LEU A 26 5.83 -9.12 -0.80
CA LEU A 26 6.02 -7.74 -0.40
C LEU A 26 5.20 -6.86 -1.35
N VAL A 27 4.39 -5.98 -0.80
CA VAL A 27 3.67 -4.98 -1.57
C VAL A 27 4.24 -3.62 -1.24
N THR A 28 4.69 -2.89 -2.25
CA THR A 28 5.17 -1.51 -2.11
C THR A 28 4.34 -0.54 -2.93
N VAL A 29 4.05 0.61 -2.36
CA VAL A 29 3.34 1.71 -3.00
C VAL A 29 4.31 2.89 -3.12
N SER A 30 4.44 3.43 -4.32
CA SER A 30 5.29 4.60 -4.59
C SER A 30 4.86 5.83 -3.77
N PRO A 31 5.71 6.86 -3.63
CA PRO A 31 5.29 8.17 -3.13
C PRO A 31 4.06 8.72 -3.84
N GLY A 32 3.31 9.58 -3.15
CA GLY A 32 2.08 10.21 -3.65
C GLY A 32 2.03 11.72 -3.43
N PRO A 33 1.17 12.44 -4.17
CA PRO A 33 1.15 13.91 -4.19
C PRO A 33 0.51 14.54 -2.95
N VAL A 34 0.12 13.75 -1.96
CA VAL A 34 -0.31 14.27 -0.66
C VAL A 34 0.83 14.10 0.33
N VAL A 35 1.13 15.11 1.15
CA VAL A 35 2.33 15.16 2.02
C VAL A 35 2.53 13.88 2.83
N PHE A 36 1.46 13.30 3.39
CA PHE A 36 1.54 12.05 4.17
C PHE A 36 1.74 10.78 3.32
N GLU A 37 1.52 10.86 2.01
CA GLU A 37 1.82 9.80 1.05
C GLU A 37 3.27 9.87 0.53
N SER A 38 4.06 10.90 0.91
CA SER A 38 5.45 11.11 0.43
C SER A 38 6.34 9.91 0.66
N PHE A 39 6.22 9.23 1.79
CA PHE A 39 7.09 8.09 2.11
C PHE A 39 6.77 6.84 1.27
N GLY A 40 5.66 6.83 0.54
CA GLY A 40 5.10 5.61 -0.02
C GLY A 40 4.48 4.73 1.07
N HIS A 41 4.35 3.44 0.81
CA HIS A 41 3.84 2.49 1.80
C HIS A 41 4.31 1.06 1.52
N THR A 42 4.45 0.24 2.57
CA THR A 42 4.77 -1.18 2.45
C THR A 42 3.82 -2.02 3.29
N MET A 43 3.49 -3.21 2.80
CA MET A 43 2.70 -4.21 3.52
C MET A 43 3.12 -5.62 3.07
N VAL A 44 2.69 -6.63 3.83
CA VAL A 44 2.83 -8.03 3.44
C VAL A 44 1.48 -8.54 2.94
N MET A 45 1.49 -9.16 1.77
CA MET A 45 0.33 -9.85 1.20
C MET A 45 0.51 -11.35 1.35
N VAL A 46 -0.53 -12.04 1.80
CA VAL A 46 -0.53 -13.50 1.96
C VAL A 46 -1.72 -14.07 1.21
N GLU A 47 -1.44 -14.87 0.20
CA GLU A 47 -2.44 -15.65 -0.52
C GLU A 47 -2.36 -17.12 -0.09
N ASN A 48 -3.51 -17.75 0.08
CA ASN A 48 -3.59 -19.20 0.25
C ASN A 48 -4.14 -19.83 -1.05
N PRO A 49 -3.27 -20.39 -1.91
CA PRO A 49 -3.68 -20.96 -3.19
C PRO A 49 -4.52 -22.23 -3.05
N ASP A 50 -4.53 -22.87 -1.88
CA ASP A 50 -5.32 -24.08 -1.63
C ASP A 50 -6.81 -23.77 -1.37
N VAL A 51 -7.19 -22.49 -1.26
CA VAL A 51 -8.58 -22.06 -1.11
C VAL A 51 -9.19 -21.83 -2.50
N SER A 52 -10.38 -22.38 -2.73
CA SER A 52 -11.09 -22.33 -4.03
C SER A 52 -11.43 -20.92 -4.52
N THR A 53 -11.33 -19.91 -3.67
CA THR A 53 -11.47 -18.50 -4.02
C THR A 53 -10.16 -17.78 -3.75
N ALA A 54 -9.55 -17.27 -4.82
CA ALA A 54 -8.31 -16.49 -4.73
C ALA A 54 -8.56 -15.26 -3.85
N SER A 55 -7.99 -15.27 -2.65
CA SER A 55 -8.12 -14.19 -1.67
C SER A 55 -6.78 -13.92 -1.01
N ALA A 56 -6.55 -12.65 -0.70
CA ALA A 56 -5.34 -12.17 -0.08
C ALA A 56 -5.65 -11.54 1.28
N THR A 57 -4.83 -11.87 2.28
CA THR A 57 -4.74 -11.12 3.53
C THR A 57 -3.64 -10.08 3.40
N LEU A 58 -3.94 -8.82 3.73
CA LEU A 58 -2.95 -7.75 3.77
C LEU A 58 -2.62 -7.37 5.20
N TYR A 59 -1.35 -7.46 5.56
CA TYR A 59 -0.80 -7.03 6.84
C TYR A 59 -0.14 -5.66 6.66
N GLU A 60 -0.80 -4.62 7.17
CA GLU A 60 -0.38 -3.23 7.02
C GLU A 60 -0.24 -2.53 8.38
N TYR A 61 0.73 -1.64 8.48
CA TYR A 61 1.00 -0.83 9.66
C TYR A 61 1.02 0.65 9.28
N GLY A 62 0.39 1.51 10.08
CA GLY A 62 0.35 2.96 9.83
C GLY A 62 -0.59 3.38 8.69
N ALA A 63 -1.41 2.46 8.17
CA ALA A 63 -2.33 2.80 7.11
C ALA A 63 -3.45 3.70 7.66
N VAL A 64 -3.64 4.88 7.07
CA VAL A 64 -4.71 5.80 7.48
C VAL A 64 -6.05 5.07 7.34
N ASN A 65 -6.86 5.06 8.41
CA ASN A 65 -8.23 4.56 8.37
C ASN A 65 -9.18 5.72 8.05
N PRO A 66 -9.62 5.89 6.80
CA PRO A 66 -10.41 7.06 6.40
C PRO A 66 -11.76 7.11 7.12
N ALA A 67 -12.33 5.95 7.48
CA ALA A 67 -13.59 5.89 8.21
C ALA A 67 -13.45 6.29 9.68
N LYS A 68 -12.25 6.18 10.26
CA LYS A 68 -11.96 6.65 11.62
C LYS A 68 -11.58 8.14 11.62
N VAL A 69 -10.69 8.52 10.72
CA VAL A 69 -10.14 9.88 10.63
C VAL A 69 -11.17 10.86 10.09
N PHE A 70 -11.80 10.57 8.94
CA PHE A 70 -12.65 11.52 8.23
C PHE A 70 -14.15 11.42 8.54
N ARG A 71 -14.55 10.54 9.48
CA ARG A 71 -15.92 10.56 10.04
C ARG A 71 -16.00 11.23 11.40
N ASN A 72 -14.87 11.66 11.95
CA ASN A 72 -14.85 12.42 13.19
C ASN A 72 -15.43 13.82 12.91
N PRO A 73 -16.55 14.20 13.56
CA PRO A 73 -17.20 15.49 13.30
C PRO A 73 -16.41 16.68 13.85
N ASP A 74 -15.41 16.44 14.71
CA ASP A 74 -14.46 17.45 15.15
C ASP A 74 -13.26 17.48 14.18
N PRO A 75 -13.11 18.54 13.35
CA PRO A 75 -11.99 18.66 12.42
C PRO A 75 -10.62 18.66 13.10
N MET A 76 -10.54 19.14 14.33
CA MET A 76 -9.28 19.20 15.09
C MET A 76 -8.86 17.81 15.55
N GLN A 77 -9.81 17.04 16.10
CA GLN A 77 -9.57 15.66 16.49
C GLN A 77 -9.34 14.77 15.26
N ALA A 78 -10.08 14.99 14.16
CA ALA A 78 -9.85 14.30 12.88
C ALA A 78 -8.41 14.51 12.38
N PHE A 79 -7.91 15.74 12.47
CA PHE A 79 -6.55 16.06 12.08
C PHE A 79 -5.53 15.40 13.03
N GLN A 80 -5.72 15.43 14.35
CA GLN A 80 -4.87 14.69 15.29
C GLN A 80 -4.87 13.19 15.02
N ASP A 81 -6.04 12.59 14.79
CA ASP A 81 -6.19 11.15 14.52
C ASP A 81 -5.47 10.73 13.22
N LEU A 82 -5.25 11.66 12.28
CA LEU A 82 -4.42 11.43 11.09
C LEU A 82 -2.93 11.27 11.46
N PHE A 83 -2.41 12.07 12.39
CA PHE A 83 -0.99 12.04 12.81
C PHE A 83 -0.71 10.99 13.89
N ASP A 84 -1.66 10.79 14.80
CA ASP A 84 -1.56 9.85 15.91
C ASP A 84 -2.10 8.46 15.50
N SER A 85 -2.27 8.20 14.20
CA SER A 85 -2.92 7.00 13.68
C SER A 85 -2.23 5.72 14.15
N LYS A 86 -2.73 5.12 15.23
CA LYS A 86 -2.33 3.82 15.80
C LYS A 86 -2.84 2.61 15.00
N VAL A 87 -2.93 2.74 13.68
CA VAL A 87 -3.63 1.76 12.86
C VAL A 87 -2.66 0.68 12.41
N LYS A 88 -2.79 -0.51 12.99
CA LYS A 88 -2.41 -1.76 12.33
C LYS A 88 -3.67 -2.46 11.88
N THR A 89 -3.70 -2.98 10.66
CA THR A 89 -4.84 -3.76 10.21
C THR A 89 -4.38 -5.03 9.52
N ASN A 90 -5.18 -6.09 9.72
CA ASN A 90 -5.32 -7.11 8.71
C ASN A 90 -6.52 -6.73 7.85
N ALA A 91 -6.28 -5.96 6.79
CA ALA A 91 -7.32 -5.66 5.83
C ALA A 91 -7.70 -6.98 5.15
N SER A 92 -8.78 -7.58 5.67
CA SER A 92 -9.38 -8.87 5.31
C SER A 92 -9.04 -10.01 6.27
N ARG A 93 -9.84 -10.14 7.33
CA ARG A 93 -10.25 -11.50 7.71
C ARG A 93 -10.95 -12.09 6.49
N PHE A 94 -10.46 -13.23 6.00
CA PHE A 94 -10.98 -13.99 4.87
C PHE A 94 -12.51 -13.85 4.73
N GLN A 95 -13.00 -13.61 3.49
CA GLN A 95 -14.41 -13.51 3.02
C GLN A 95 -14.96 -12.12 2.67
N SER A 96 -14.20 -11.02 2.76
CA SER A 96 -14.65 -9.75 2.17
C SER A 96 -14.53 -9.78 0.64
N PRO A 97 -15.51 -9.28 -0.14
CA PRO A 97 -15.35 -9.07 -1.58
C PRO A 97 -14.11 -8.24 -1.94
N MET A 98 -13.68 -7.34 -1.04
CA MET A 98 -12.48 -6.51 -1.23
C MET A 98 -11.18 -7.32 -1.15
N ALA A 99 -11.21 -8.48 -0.48
CA ALA A 99 -10.06 -9.38 -0.33
C ALA A 99 -9.81 -10.25 -1.57
N GLN A 100 -10.77 -10.28 -2.50
CA GLN A 100 -10.67 -11.11 -3.70
C GLN A 100 -9.54 -10.62 -4.57
N VAL A 101 -8.78 -11.57 -5.08
CA VAL A 101 -7.72 -11.36 -6.05
C VAL A 101 -8.32 -11.57 -7.43
N ASP A 102 -8.15 -10.59 -8.32
CA ASP A 102 -8.55 -10.77 -9.71
C ASP A 102 -7.72 -11.88 -10.34
N GLU A 103 -8.37 -12.93 -10.83
CA GLU A 103 -7.69 -14.16 -11.31
C GLU A 103 -6.72 -13.89 -12.47
N LYS A 104 -7.01 -12.89 -13.30
CA LYS A 104 -6.21 -12.58 -14.50
C LYS A 104 -4.99 -11.73 -14.17
N THR A 105 -5.18 -10.75 -13.30
CA THR A 105 -4.16 -9.75 -12.98
C THR A 105 -3.38 -10.09 -11.72
N ARG A 106 -3.86 -11.08 -10.95
CA ARG A 106 -3.32 -11.47 -9.64
C ARG A 106 -3.28 -10.30 -8.65
N PHE A 107 -4.11 -9.28 -8.88
CA PHE A 107 -4.11 -8.04 -8.12
C PHE A 107 -5.32 -7.98 -7.18
N PRO A 108 -5.12 -7.78 -5.86
CA PRO A 108 -6.22 -7.64 -4.92
C PRO A 108 -7.08 -6.40 -5.19
N ILE A 109 -8.39 -6.58 -5.14
CA ILE A 109 -9.38 -5.52 -5.34
C ILE A 109 -9.16 -4.37 -4.33
N ILE A 110 -8.86 -4.68 -3.07
CA ILE A 110 -8.59 -3.67 -2.03
C ILE A 110 -7.39 -2.77 -2.35
N LEU A 111 -6.32 -3.29 -2.94
CA LEU A 111 -5.15 -2.48 -3.32
C LEU A 111 -5.54 -1.48 -4.40
N LYS A 112 -6.39 -1.92 -5.34
CA LYS A 112 -6.91 -1.05 -6.39
C LYS A 112 -7.67 0.12 -5.77
N TYR A 113 -8.66 -0.15 -4.94
CA TYR A 113 -9.48 0.91 -4.35
C TYR A 113 -8.71 1.83 -3.40
N ARG A 114 -7.75 1.31 -2.64
CA ARG A 114 -7.05 2.08 -1.63
C ARG A 114 -5.90 2.91 -2.20
N TYR A 115 -5.13 2.37 -3.16
CA TYR A 115 -3.85 2.98 -3.56
C TYR A 115 -3.78 3.43 -5.03
N ILE A 116 -4.47 2.77 -5.96
CA ILE A 116 -4.35 3.09 -7.41
C ILE A 116 -5.67 3.43 -8.11
N ALA A 117 -6.76 3.60 -7.36
CA ALA A 117 -8.05 4.03 -7.90
C ALA A 117 -7.86 5.26 -8.79
N PRO A 118 -8.64 5.43 -9.88
CA PRO A 118 -8.44 6.49 -10.85
C PRO A 118 -8.61 7.88 -10.21
N ARG A 119 -7.49 8.45 -9.77
CA ARG A 119 -7.36 9.81 -9.25
C ARG A 119 -6.71 10.64 -10.37
N PRO A 120 -7.47 11.49 -11.07
CA PRO A 120 -6.95 12.26 -12.22
C PRO A 120 -5.78 13.18 -11.86
N ASP A 121 -5.65 13.50 -10.57
CA ASP A 121 -4.70 14.43 -9.96
C ASP A 121 -3.60 13.74 -9.15
N SER A 122 -3.58 12.40 -9.12
CA SER A 122 -2.62 11.64 -8.30
C SER A 122 -2.27 10.31 -8.95
N PHE A 123 -1.01 10.14 -9.33
CA PHE A 123 -0.51 8.86 -9.79
C PHE A 123 0.27 8.14 -8.70
N ARG A 124 -0.09 6.88 -8.47
CA ARG A 124 0.64 5.96 -7.59
C ARG A 124 0.93 4.70 -8.38
N THR A 125 2.03 4.06 -8.05
CA THR A 125 2.36 2.71 -8.50
C THR A 125 2.29 1.77 -7.31
N VAL A 126 1.66 0.61 -7.49
CA VAL A 126 1.73 -0.53 -6.58
C VAL A 126 2.51 -1.63 -7.27
N THR A 127 3.49 -2.15 -6.55
CA THR A 127 4.30 -3.29 -6.94
C THR A 127 4.07 -4.42 -5.94
N ILE A 128 3.94 -5.64 -6.44
CA ILE A 128 3.82 -6.88 -5.67
C ILE A 128 4.96 -7.81 -6.10
N ASP A 129 5.85 -8.12 -5.16
CA ASP A 129 6.96 -9.04 -5.35
C ASP A 129 6.73 -10.31 -4.51
N GLU A 130 6.53 -11.46 -5.16
CA GLU A 130 6.48 -12.75 -4.44
C GLU A 130 7.85 -13.05 -3.83
N LEU A 131 7.86 -13.31 -2.53
CA LEU A 131 9.06 -13.58 -1.77
C LEU A 131 9.45 -15.05 -1.92
N SER A 132 10.71 -15.31 -2.25
CA SER A 132 11.27 -16.67 -2.38
C SER A 132 11.52 -17.32 -1.02
N LEU A 133 10.47 -17.47 -0.20
CA LEU A 133 10.49 -18.15 1.10
C LEU A 133 10.25 -19.66 0.94
N SER A 134 10.81 -20.46 1.84
CA SER A 134 10.37 -21.84 2.04
C SER A 134 9.02 -21.88 2.78
N ASP A 135 8.31 -23.00 2.69
CA ASP A 135 7.00 -23.18 3.35
C ASP A 135 7.07 -22.91 4.86
N ASP A 136 8.16 -23.31 5.52
CA ASP A 136 8.34 -23.10 6.96
C ASP A 136 8.60 -21.63 7.29
N GLN A 137 9.42 -20.93 6.48
CA GLN A 137 9.64 -19.49 6.62
C GLN A 137 8.35 -18.70 6.39
N ALA A 138 7.54 -19.08 5.39
CA ALA A 138 6.26 -18.45 5.11
C ALA A 138 5.27 -18.64 6.27
N LYS A 139 5.15 -19.86 6.81
CA LYS A 139 4.29 -20.14 7.97
C LYS A 139 4.72 -19.36 9.21
N GLU A 140 6.02 -19.32 9.49
CA GLU A 140 6.55 -18.59 10.64
C GLU A 140 6.27 -17.08 10.49
N LEU A 141 6.57 -16.49 9.34
CA LEU A 141 6.29 -15.08 9.08
C LEU A 141 4.79 -14.76 9.28
N VAL A 142 3.91 -15.60 8.74
CA VAL A 142 2.46 -15.42 8.90
C VAL A 142 2.04 -15.54 10.36
N ALA A 143 2.58 -16.51 11.11
CA ALA A 143 2.29 -16.66 12.54
C ALA A 143 2.73 -15.43 13.35
N GLN A 144 3.90 -14.87 13.04
CA GLN A 144 4.43 -13.66 13.68
C GLN A 144 3.56 -12.43 13.37
N LEU A 145 3.18 -12.25 12.10
CA LEU A 145 2.29 -11.17 11.67
C LEU A 145 0.91 -11.28 12.34
N ASP A 146 0.32 -12.47 12.38
CA ASP A 146 -0.97 -12.72 13.04
C ASP A 146 -0.92 -12.44 14.55
N ALA A 147 0.19 -12.80 15.20
CA ALA A 147 0.41 -12.51 16.60
C ALA A 147 0.54 -11.00 16.84
N ASP A 148 1.29 -10.27 16.01
CA ASP A 148 1.45 -8.83 16.12
C ASP A 148 0.11 -8.10 15.87
N MET A 149 -0.70 -8.55 14.90
CA MET A 149 -2.04 -7.99 14.67
C MET A 149 -2.98 -8.15 15.87
N LYS A 150 -2.80 -9.20 16.69
CA LYS A 150 -3.58 -9.45 17.92
C LYS A 150 -2.98 -8.77 19.15
N ALA A 151 -1.69 -8.43 19.12
CA ALA A 151 -1.01 -7.74 20.21
C ALA A 151 -1.59 -6.34 20.44
N GLY A 152 -1.26 -5.70 21.57
CA GLY A 152 -1.82 -4.41 22.02
C GLY A 152 -1.61 -3.21 21.08
N GLU A 153 -1.63 -2.00 21.62
CA GLU A 153 -1.57 -0.79 20.79
C GLU A 153 -0.30 -0.70 19.94
N TYR A 154 -0.45 -0.21 18.71
CA TYR A 154 0.65 0.06 17.80
C TYR A 154 0.95 1.56 17.81
N ASN A 155 2.07 1.95 18.42
CA ASN A 155 2.53 3.33 18.46
C ASN A 155 3.34 3.64 17.20
N TYR A 156 2.65 4.07 16.15
CA TYR A 156 3.29 4.44 14.89
C TYR A 156 4.28 5.61 15.10
N ASP A 157 5.47 5.46 14.54
CA ASP A 157 6.53 6.48 14.48
C ASP A 157 7.11 6.47 13.06
N ASN A 158 7.16 7.62 12.40
CA ASN A 158 7.56 7.73 10.99
C ASN A 158 8.95 7.17 10.68
N TYR A 159 9.86 7.16 11.65
CA TYR A 159 11.27 6.86 11.42
C TYR A 159 11.67 5.52 12.03
N ARG A 160 11.15 5.21 13.22
CA ARG A 160 11.59 4.04 14.02
C ARG A 160 10.58 2.91 14.01
N ASN A 161 9.29 3.21 13.87
CA ASN A 161 8.23 2.23 14.04
C ASN A 161 7.10 2.44 13.02
N ASN A 162 7.41 2.14 11.75
CA ASN A 162 6.56 2.42 10.60
C ASN A 162 6.23 1.17 9.78
N CYS A 163 5.54 1.37 8.66
CA CYS A 163 5.13 0.30 7.74
C CYS A 163 6.27 -0.57 7.21
N ALA A 164 7.44 0.00 6.98
CA ALA A 164 8.58 -0.73 6.44
C ALA A 164 9.49 -1.28 7.54
N THR A 165 9.70 -0.58 8.66
CA THR A 165 10.51 -1.13 9.76
C THR A 165 9.83 -2.33 10.41
N ARG A 166 8.49 -2.32 10.55
CA ARG A 166 7.74 -3.51 11.02
C ARG A 166 7.87 -4.70 10.09
N VAL A 167 7.67 -4.48 8.79
CA VAL A 167 7.78 -5.56 7.80
C VAL A 167 9.21 -6.09 7.73
N ARG A 168 10.21 -5.21 7.76
CA ARG A 168 11.63 -5.58 7.89
C ARG A 168 11.87 -6.47 9.10
N ASP A 169 11.42 -6.07 10.27
CA ASP A 169 11.71 -6.77 11.53
C ASP A 169 11.14 -8.20 11.51
N HIS A 170 9.91 -8.37 11.02
CA HIS A 170 9.30 -9.69 10.83
C HIS A 170 10.02 -10.51 9.74
N LEU A 171 10.35 -9.91 8.59
CA LEU A 171 11.04 -10.63 7.51
C LEU A 171 12.41 -11.14 7.92
N PHE A 172 13.16 -10.32 8.66
CA PHE A 172 14.50 -10.65 9.07
C PHE A 172 14.58 -11.35 10.42
N ASP A 173 13.46 -11.74 11.02
CA ASP A 173 13.45 -12.61 12.20
C ASP A 173 14.33 -13.85 12.00
N ASP A 174 14.92 -14.35 13.09
CA ASP A 174 15.88 -15.47 13.04
C ASP A 174 15.27 -16.75 12.46
N LYS A 175 13.96 -16.91 12.59
CA LYS A 175 13.22 -18.05 12.06
C LYS A 175 12.66 -17.83 10.66
N VAL A 176 12.74 -16.61 10.14
CA VAL A 176 12.31 -16.25 8.78
C VAL A 176 13.55 -16.17 7.90
N LEU A 177 14.17 -15.00 7.72
CA LEU A 177 15.38 -14.88 6.88
C LEU A 177 16.71 -14.96 7.67
N GLY A 178 16.72 -14.66 8.95
CA GLY A 178 17.94 -14.77 9.77
C GLY A 178 18.88 -13.56 9.74
N ALA A 179 19.95 -13.66 10.54
CA ALA A 179 20.93 -12.59 10.75
C ALA A 179 21.82 -12.28 9.53
N GLY A 180 22.01 -13.23 8.59
CA GLY A 180 22.83 -12.99 7.39
C GLY A 180 22.31 -11.80 6.57
N PRO A 181 21.05 -11.83 6.13
CA PRO A 181 20.39 -10.69 5.49
C PRO A 181 20.35 -9.40 6.33
N ARG A 182 20.25 -9.50 7.67
CA ARG A 182 20.32 -8.29 8.54
C ARG A 182 21.65 -7.57 8.41
N LEU A 183 22.76 -8.31 8.33
CA LEU A 183 24.09 -7.72 8.18
C LEU A 183 24.26 -6.99 6.84
N GLU A 184 23.53 -7.40 5.80
CA GLU A 184 23.48 -6.69 4.52
C GLU A 184 22.76 -5.33 4.63
N LEU A 185 21.80 -5.18 5.57
CA LEU A 185 21.19 -3.89 5.89
C LEU A 185 22.14 -2.94 6.64
N ASP A 186 23.05 -3.50 7.43
CA ASP A 186 23.99 -2.74 8.25
C ASP A 186 25.14 -2.15 7.43
N TYR A 187 25.23 -2.47 6.13
CA TYR A 187 26.11 -1.77 5.21
C TYR A 187 25.60 -0.33 5.02
N LYS A 188 26.45 0.64 5.34
CA LYS A 188 26.10 2.06 5.52
C LYS A 188 25.16 2.60 4.43
N LEU A 189 24.00 3.10 4.85
CA LEU A 189 23.31 4.13 4.07
C LEU A 189 24.22 5.37 4.04
N ASP A 190 24.62 5.79 2.84
CA ASP A 190 25.43 7.00 2.65
C ASP A 190 24.58 8.30 2.68
N SER A 191 23.25 8.19 2.72
CA SER A 191 22.29 9.31 2.71
C SER A 191 21.77 9.64 4.11
N SER A 192 21.48 10.93 4.36
CA SER A 192 20.80 11.35 5.59
C SER A 192 19.29 11.08 5.53
N ILE A 193 18.61 11.03 6.68
CA ILE A 193 17.14 10.96 6.73
C ILE A 193 16.52 12.07 5.89
N GLN A 194 17.04 13.28 6.07
CA GLN A 194 16.55 14.45 5.40
C GLN A 194 16.61 14.27 3.88
N ASP A 195 17.71 13.75 3.35
CA ASP A 195 17.86 13.53 1.91
C ASP A 195 16.86 12.49 1.38
N GLU A 196 16.64 11.40 2.12
CA GLU A 196 15.70 10.34 1.76
C GLU A 196 14.23 10.82 1.77
N VAL A 197 13.85 11.58 2.80
CA VAL A 197 12.50 12.13 2.93
C VAL A 197 12.25 13.19 1.87
N LEU A 198 13.18 14.13 1.69
CA LEU A 198 13.07 15.19 0.69
C LEU A 198 13.09 14.61 -0.74
N GLY A 199 13.93 13.60 -1.01
CA GLY A 199 13.93 12.90 -2.28
C GLY A 199 12.61 12.21 -2.59
N SER A 200 11.96 11.61 -1.59
CA SER A 200 10.64 10.98 -1.76
C SER A 200 9.54 12.01 -2.06
N ILE A 201 9.65 13.22 -1.51
CA ILE A 201 8.77 14.35 -1.83
C ILE A 201 8.97 14.81 -3.27
N ASP A 202 10.22 14.94 -3.72
CA ASP A 202 10.51 15.33 -5.10
C ASP A 202 10.01 14.29 -6.12
N GLU A 203 10.13 12.99 -5.80
CA GLU A 203 9.54 11.89 -6.59
C GLU A 203 8.00 12.03 -6.68
N ALA A 204 7.33 12.25 -5.55
CA ALA A 204 5.89 12.47 -5.51
C ALA A 204 5.43 13.70 -6.32
N ILE A 205 6.22 14.78 -6.31
CA ILE A 205 5.94 15.99 -7.09
C ILE A 205 6.09 15.69 -8.58
N ALA A 206 7.19 15.05 -8.99
CA ALA A 206 7.46 14.70 -10.37
C ALA A 206 6.39 13.78 -10.97
N ASP A 207 5.92 12.81 -10.19
CA ASP A 207 4.87 11.87 -10.62
C ASP A 207 3.47 12.48 -10.62
N SER A 208 3.27 13.64 -9.98
CA SER A 208 1.97 14.31 -9.91
C SER A 208 1.63 15.05 -11.21
N PRO A 209 0.39 14.95 -11.74
CA PRO A 209 -0.04 15.71 -12.91
C PRO A 209 0.17 17.23 -12.78
N SER A 210 -0.03 17.78 -11.58
CA SER A 210 0.13 19.20 -11.31
C SER A 210 1.58 19.63 -11.09
N HIS A 211 2.53 18.69 -10.96
CA HIS A 211 3.88 18.96 -10.46
C HIS A 211 3.86 19.71 -9.12
N MET A 212 2.91 19.31 -8.26
CA MET A 212 2.67 19.94 -6.96
C MET A 212 2.25 18.88 -5.96
N MET A 213 2.79 18.98 -4.75
CA MET A 213 2.31 18.27 -3.58
C MET A 213 1.23 19.08 -2.85
N THR A 214 0.33 18.40 -2.16
CA THR A 214 -0.75 18.98 -1.36
C THR A 214 -0.65 18.52 0.08
N LEU A 215 -0.94 19.39 1.04
CA LEU A 215 -0.87 19.03 2.46
C LEU A 215 -1.94 18.01 2.86
N VAL A 216 -3.14 18.15 2.29
CA VAL A 216 -4.28 17.26 2.48
C VAL A 216 -4.94 16.98 1.13
N PRO A 217 -5.72 15.88 0.99
CA PRO A 217 -6.41 15.58 -0.25
C PRO A 217 -7.39 16.70 -0.63
N PRO A 218 -7.48 17.10 -1.92
CA PRO A 218 -8.38 18.17 -2.36
C PRO A 218 -9.84 17.96 -1.96
N ASN A 219 -10.32 16.72 -2.01
CA ASN A 219 -11.69 16.36 -1.62
C ASN A 219 -11.96 16.42 -0.11
N GLN A 220 -10.93 16.58 0.73
CA GLN A 220 -11.03 16.69 2.19
C GLN A 220 -10.73 18.12 2.70
N GLU A 221 -10.33 19.06 1.82
CA GLU A 221 -9.97 20.43 2.23
C GLU A 221 -11.09 21.14 2.99
N ARG A 222 -12.35 20.94 2.59
CA ARG A 222 -13.51 21.57 3.24
C ARG A 222 -13.69 21.09 4.68
N MET A 223 -13.43 19.81 4.92
CA MET A 223 -13.62 19.20 6.23
C MET A 223 -12.49 19.57 7.20
N LEU A 224 -11.26 19.72 6.69
CA LEU A 224 -10.07 20.06 7.48
C LEU A 224 -9.74 21.57 7.47
N GLY A 225 -10.68 22.42 7.04
CA GLY A 225 -10.45 23.84 6.74
C GLY A 225 -9.77 24.63 7.86
N ASP A 226 -10.23 24.45 9.10
CA ASP A 226 -9.70 25.16 10.27
C ASP A 226 -8.25 24.73 10.59
N ALA A 227 -7.94 23.44 10.44
CA ALA A 227 -6.60 22.91 10.71
C ALA A 227 -5.61 23.42 9.66
N ILE A 228 -6.05 23.42 8.39
CA ILE A 228 -5.27 23.98 7.30
C ILE A 228 -5.02 25.48 7.52
N MET A 229 -6.03 26.23 7.96
CA MET A 229 -5.89 27.66 8.24
C MET A 229 -4.84 27.92 9.33
N MET A 230 -4.82 27.13 10.41
CA MET A 230 -3.79 27.23 11.44
C MET A 230 -2.38 26.97 10.90
N LEU A 231 -2.20 25.92 10.09
CA LEU A 231 -0.92 25.60 9.45
C LEU A 231 -0.45 26.73 8.53
N GLN A 232 -1.37 27.35 7.78
CA GLN A 232 -1.07 28.51 6.94
C GLN A 232 -0.64 29.73 7.77
N MET A 233 -1.28 29.98 8.92
CA MET A 233 -0.86 31.04 9.85
C MET A 233 0.55 30.80 10.41
N MET A 234 0.95 29.53 10.59
CA MET A 234 2.32 29.14 10.96
C MET A 234 3.30 29.17 9.77
N GLY A 235 2.86 29.58 8.58
CA GLY A 235 3.69 29.69 7.39
C GLY A 235 3.83 28.41 6.57
N ILE A 236 3.00 27.39 6.84
CA ILE A 236 2.95 26.14 6.09
C ILE A 236 1.88 26.25 4.99
N PRO A 237 2.26 26.36 3.70
CA PRO A 237 1.29 26.49 2.61
C PRO A 237 0.53 25.18 2.38
N LYS A 238 -0.60 25.27 1.67
CA LYS A 238 -1.40 24.08 1.30
C LYS A 238 -0.75 23.23 0.22
N LYS A 239 0.16 23.81 -0.57
CA LYS A 239 0.77 23.20 -1.73
C LYS A 239 2.26 23.47 -1.79
N PHE A 240 3.01 22.52 -2.33
CA PHE A 240 4.47 22.57 -2.45
C PHE A 240 4.91 22.19 -3.86
N SER A 241 5.80 22.96 -4.46
CA SER A 241 6.38 22.69 -5.79
C SER A 241 7.77 22.04 -5.73
N SER A 242 8.33 21.90 -4.53
CA SER A 242 9.62 21.21 -4.30
C SER A 242 9.75 20.78 -2.85
N SER A 243 10.60 19.77 -2.62
CA SER A 243 11.04 19.38 -1.27
C SER A 243 11.70 20.55 -0.52
N LYS A 244 12.43 21.43 -1.23
CA LYS A 244 13.00 22.65 -0.63
C LYS A 244 11.92 23.57 -0.08
N GLN A 245 10.87 23.85 -0.86
CA GLN A 245 9.77 24.70 -0.38
C GLN A 245 9.08 24.07 0.83
N PHE A 246 8.90 22.75 0.82
CA PHE A 246 8.36 22.02 1.95
C PHE A 246 9.24 22.16 3.20
N TYR A 247 10.54 21.90 3.06
CA TYR A 247 11.51 22.01 4.16
C TYR A 247 11.62 23.43 4.73
N ASP A 248 11.61 24.46 3.87
CA ASP A 248 11.64 25.85 4.30
C ASP A 248 10.35 26.23 5.06
N ALA A 249 9.19 25.76 4.59
CA ALA A 249 7.92 25.95 5.26
C ALA A 249 7.86 25.24 6.62
N LEU A 250 8.43 24.03 6.67
CA LEU A 250 8.65 23.29 7.89
C LEU A 250 9.46 24.16 8.88
N LYS A 251 10.68 24.59 8.55
CA LYS A 251 11.50 25.43 9.44
C LYS A 251 10.79 26.68 9.95
N LYS A 252 10.00 27.31 9.09
CA LYS A 252 9.19 28.47 9.45
C LYS A 252 8.10 28.13 10.47
N GLY A 253 7.43 26.98 10.30
CA GLY A 253 6.44 26.46 11.23
C GLY A 253 7.05 26.20 12.61
N GLU A 254 8.20 25.53 12.67
CA GLU A 254 8.95 25.27 13.91
C GLU A 254 9.33 26.56 14.64
N ALA A 255 9.91 27.54 13.94
CA ALA A 255 10.26 28.84 14.53
C ALA A 255 9.03 29.60 15.05
N SER A 256 7.90 29.52 14.34
CA SER A 256 6.64 30.13 14.77
C SER A 256 6.10 29.47 16.06
N MET A 257 6.42 28.19 16.29
CA MET A 257 6.03 27.45 17.48
C MET A 257 6.86 27.75 18.72
N GLN A 258 8.13 28.12 18.58
CA GLN A 258 8.97 28.53 19.71
C GLN A 258 8.39 29.74 20.46
N GLY A 259 7.60 30.58 19.78
CA GLY A 259 6.86 31.70 20.39
C GLY A 259 5.55 31.31 21.09
N LEU A 260 5.09 30.07 20.93
CA LEU A 260 3.83 29.54 21.47
C LEU A 260 4.06 28.52 22.62
N VAL A 261 5.32 28.32 23.03
CA VAL A 261 5.74 27.38 24.07
C VAL A 261 5.00 27.68 25.38
N GLY A 262 4.12 26.77 25.80
CA GLY A 262 3.30 26.88 27.02
C GLY A 262 1.79 26.73 26.78
N ALA A 263 1.31 26.82 25.54
CA ALA A 263 -0.07 26.48 25.21
C ALA A 263 -0.22 24.96 25.04
N ASP A 264 -1.18 24.35 25.74
CA ASP A 264 -1.56 22.94 25.48
C ASP A 264 -2.27 22.88 24.12
N GLN A 265 -1.50 22.57 23.07
CA GLN A 265 -1.96 22.50 21.68
C GLN A 265 -1.61 21.12 21.11
N PRO A 266 -2.41 20.09 21.42
CA PRO A 266 -2.10 18.71 21.05
C PRO A 266 -1.92 18.53 19.54
N ILE A 267 -2.66 19.29 18.72
CA ILE A 267 -2.53 19.29 17.25
C ILE A 267 -1.12 19.64 16.81
N VAL A 268 -0.62 20.76 17.34
CA VAL A 268 0.67 21.24 16.87
C VAL A 268 1.78 20.34 17.36
N LYS A 269 1.61 19.73 18.55
CA LYS A 269 2.50 18.70 19.04
C LYS A 269 2.48 17.44 18.15
N SER A 270 1.32 16.96 17.71
CA SER A 270 1.24 15.80 16.81
C SER A 270 1.84 16.08 15.44
N PHE A 271 1.53 17.23 14.82
CA PHE A 271 2.15 17.64 13.56
C PHE A 271 3.66 17.84 13.71
N HIS A 272 4.10 18.44 14.82
CA HIS A 272 5.51 18.65 15.11
C HIS A 272 6.26 17.35 15.33
N ASN A 273 5.74 16.43 16.13
CA ASN A 273 6.37 15.13 16.31
C ASN A 273 6.44 14.35 14.99
N TYR A 274 5.49 14.59 14.08
CA TYR A 274 5.48 13.93 12.77
C TYR A 274 6.57 14.47 11.82
N PHE A 275 6.82 15.78 11.74
CA PHE A 275 7.72 16.41 10.75
C PHE A 275 8.91 17.22 11.30
N PHE A 276 8.89 17.57 12.58
CA PHE A 276 9.90 18.42 13.25
C PHE A 276 10.70 17.66 14.31
N GLY A 277 10.74 16.33 14.22
CA GLY A 277 11.61 15.52 15.07
C GLY A 277 13.09 15.84 14.80
N ASP A 278 13.92 15.62 15.82
CA ASP A 278 15.39 15.71 15.73
C ASP A 278 15.95 14.89 14.55
N GLU A 279 15.21 13.87 14.13
CA GLU A 279 15.49 12.99 13.00
C GLU A 279 15.61 13.74 11.66
N LEU A 280 14.73 14.73 11.40
CA LEU A 280 14.78 15.52 10.17
C LEU A 280 15.73 16.72 10.25
N THR A 281 16.21 17.06 11.44
CA THR A 281 16.98 18.29 11.70
C THR A 281 18.44 18.03 12.09
N GLN A 282 18.82 16.79 12.42
CA GLN A 282 20.18 16.41 12.82
C GLN A 282 20.90 15.51 11.78
N LYS A 283 22.25 15.59 11.74
CA LYS A 283 23.17 14.86 10.83
C LYS A 283 23.31 13.36 11.19
N PRO A 284 23.79 12.51 10.26
CA PRO A 284 23.14 11.26 9.82
C PRO A 284 22.95 10.20 10.92
N ILE A 285 21.87 9.45 10.79
CA ILE A 285 21.62 8.24 11.57
C ILE A 285 22.69 7.19 11.24
N THR A 286 23.35 6.69 12.27
CA THR A 286 24.12 5.45 12.19
C THR A 286 23.20 4.25 12.41
N THR A 287 23.23 3.36 11.41
CA THR A 287 22.89 1.93 11.43
C THR A 287 21.40 1.54 11.36
N GLY A 288 21.11 0.66 10.39
CA GLY A 288 20.06 -0.36 10.15
C GLY A 288 18.70 -0.39 10.89
N GLN A 289 18.50 0.31 12.00
CA GLN A 289 17.30 0.21 12.84
C GLN A 289 16.32 1.35 12.61
N ALA A 290 16.81 2.57 12.36
CA ALA A 290 15.97 3.73 12.12
C ALA A 290 15.95 4.05 10.63
N MET A 291 14.75 4.08 10.07
CA MET A 291 14.42 4.27 8.66
C MET A 291 14.64 3.06 7.78
N PHE A 292 13.55 2.34 7.58
CA PHE A 292 13.29 1.82 6.26
C PHE A 292 12.19 2.69 5.67
N LEU A 293 12.49 3.39 4.59
CA LEU A 293 11.44 3.83 3.68
C LEU A 293 10.93 2.60 2.93
N PRO A 294 9.64 2.55 2.59
CA PRO A 294 9.06 1.54 1.71
C PRO A 294 9.92 1.15 0.51
N LYS A 295 10.42 2.15 -0.22
CA LYS A 295 11.30 1.97 -1.38
C LYS A 295 12.61 1.28 -1.03
N LYS A 296 13.27 1.71 0.06
CA LYS A 296 14.57 1.19 0.51
C LYS A 296 14.50 -0.25 0.95
N LEU A 297 13.43 -0.66 1.61
CA LEU A 297 13.24 -2.06 1.98
C LEU A 297 13.22 -2.96 0.75
N ARG A 298 12.46 -2.57 -0.27
CA ARG A 298 12.42 -3.32 -1.53
C ARG A 298 13.76 -3.32 -2.26
N GLU A 299 14.40 -2.16 -2.41
CA GLU A 299 15.73 -2.03 -3.02
C GLU A 299 16.76 -2.95 -2.37
N THR A 300 16.66 -3.11 -1.05
CA THR A 300 17.53 -4.02 -0.32
C THR A 300 17.20 -5.48 -0.62
N LEU A 301 15.92 -5.86 -0.54
CA LEU A 301 15.47 -7.23 -0.77
C LEU A 301 15.73 -7.75 -2.19
N LEU A 302 15.90 -6.87 -3.18
CA LEU A 302 16.36 -7.22 -4.53
C LEU A 302 17.77 -7.83 -4.55
N ASN A 303 18.62 -7.46 -3.58
CA ASN A 303 20.01 -7.88 -3.49
C ASN A 303 20.23 -8.98 -2.44
N VAL A 304 19.26 -9.21 -1.57
CA VAL A 304 19.32 -10.23 -0.51
C VAL A 304 19.07 -11.62 -1.08
N LYS A 305 19.90 -12.59 -0.70
CA LYS A 305 19.64 -14.01 -0.93
C LYS A 305 18.98 -14.64 0.29
N ASN A 306 17.96 -15.47 0.07
CA ASN A 306 17.39 -16.29 1.13
C ASN A 306 18.40 -17.40 1.50
N PRO A 307 18.89 -17.45 2.75
CA PRO A 307 19.88 -18.46 3.16
C PRO A 307 19.38 -19.91 3.04
N ALA A 308 18.07 -20.14 3.18
CA ALA A 308 17.49 -21.48 3.13
C ALA A 308 17.35 -22.01 1.69
N THR A 309 17.08 -21.14 0.72
CA THR A 309 16.80 -21.54 -0.68
C THR A 309 17.94 -21.21 -1.65
N GLY A 310 18.86 -20.33 -1.26
CA GLY A 310 19.95 -19.81 -2.12
C GLY A 310 19.48 -18.86 -3.23
N LYS A 311 18.17 -18.65 -3.38
CA LYS A 311 17.56 -17.74 -4.36
C LYS A 311 17.57 -16.31 -3.86
N ASN A 312 17.48 -15.34 -4.77
CA ASN A 312 17.20 -13.96 -4.37
C ASN A 312 15.82 -13.90 -3.70
N VAL A 313 15.68 -13.10 -2.65
CA VAL A 313 14.41 -12.99 -1.92
C VAL A 313 13.33 -12.41 -2.84
N ILE A 314 13.67 -11.40 -3.63
CA ILE A 314 12.82 -10.88 -4.72
C ILE A 314 13.43 -11.28 -6.06
N ASP A 315 12.60 -11.81 -6.96
CA ASP A 315 12.92 -11.97 -8.37
C ASP A 315 12.10 -10.95 -9.19
N PRO A 316 12.73 -9.87 -9.71
CA PRO A 316 12.01 -8.83 -10.44
C PRO A 316 11.37 -9.33 -11.74
N ALA A 317 11.76 -10.50 -12.26
CA ALA A 317 11.11 -11.10 -13.43
C ALA A 317 9.66 -11.54 -13.14
N ASN A 318 9.31 -11.74 -11.87
CA ASN A 318 7.96 -12.14 -11.43
C ASN A 318 7.16 -11.00 -10.81
N GLU A 319 7.64 -9.75 -10.93
CA GLU A 319 7.00 -8.56 -10.39
C GLU A 319 5.61 -8.34 -11.02
N ILE A 320 4.59 -8.13 -10.19
CA ILE A 320 3.30 -7.60 -10.65
C ILE A 320 3.27 -6.11 -10.34
N ARG A 321 3.11 -5.29 -11.37
CA ARG A 321 3.06 -3.83 -11.26
C ARG A 321 1.77 -3.26 -11.85
N ARG A 322 1.14 -2.35 -11.11
CA ARG A 322 -0.05 -1.60 -11.53
C ARG A 322 0.05 -0.16 -11.08
N SER A 323 -0.38 0.76 -11.92
CA SER A 323 -0.39 2.19 -11.62
C SER A 323 -1.77 2.80 -11.81
N THR A 324 -1.97 3.99 -11.23
CA THR A 324 -3.17 4.80 -11.51
C THR A 324 -3.30 5.12 -13.01
N ALA A 325 -2.19 5.26 -13.74
CA ALA A 325 -2.20 5.48 -15.18
C ALA A 325 -2.76 4.28 -15.94
N ASP A 326 -2.38 3.06 -15.54
CA ASP A 326 -2.93 1.81 -16.11
C ASP A 326 -4.45 1.73 -15.90
N GLU A 327 -4.91 2.05 -14.69
CA GLU A 327 -6.34 2.04 -14.35
C GLU A 327 -7.13 3.11 -15.12
N LEU A 328 -6.56 4.31 -15.29
CA LEU A 328 -7.18 5.37 -16.08
C LEU A 328 -7.28 4.98 -17.57
N ALA A 329 -6.24 4.35 -18.12
CA ALA A 329 -6.25 3.83 -19.49
C ALA A 329 -7.31 2.74 -19.66
N ALA A 330 -7.38 1.79 -18.73
CA ALA A 330 -8.40 0.73 -18.73
C ALA A 330 -9.83 1.28 -18.63
N SER A 331 -10.06 2.28 -17.76
CA SER A 331 -11.37 2.93 -17.63
C SER A 331 -11.78 3.66 -18.91
N LYS A 332 -10.85 4.34 -19.59
CA LYS A 332 -11.12 5.02 -20.86
C LYS A 332 -11.46 4.01 -21.97
N ALA A 333 -10.75 2.89 -22.03
CA ALA A 333 -11.02 1.83 -22.99
C ALA A 333 -12.41 1.19 -22.77
N ALA A 334 -12.81 0.97 -21.51
CA ALA A 334 -14.13 0.41 -21.18
C ALA A 334 -15.31 1.36 -21.52
N GLN A 335 -15.05 2.67 -21.60
CA GLN A 335 -16.05 3.67 -21.97
C GLN A 335 -16.19 3.86 -23.49
N GLN A 336 -15.28 3.30 -24.31
CA GLN A 336 -15.43 3.36 -25.75
C GLN A 336 -16.54 2.40 -26.21
N PRO A 337 -17.46 2.84 -27.08
CA PRO A 337 -18.45 1.94 -27.66
C PRO A 337 -17.72 0.81 -28.41
N PRO A 338 -18.29 -0.42 -28.39
CA PRO A 338 -17.67 -1.53 -29.10
C PRO A 338 -17.46 -1.14 -30.55
N LYS A 339 -16.24 -1.40 -31.06
CA LYS A 339 -15.90 -1.15 -32.46
C LYS A 339 -16.99 -1.80 -33.33
N PRO A 340 -17.63 -1.07 -34.26
CA PRO A 340 -18.66 -1.67 -35.10
C PRO A 340 -18.09 -2.92 -35.75
N ALA A 341 -18.83 -4.02 -35.65
CA ALA A 341 -18.44 -5.27 -36.27
C ALA A 341 -18.12 -5.01 -37.74
N ALA A 342 -17.00 -5.55 -38.22
CA ALA A 342 -16.70 -5.50 -39.65
C ALA A 342 -17.92 -6.00 -40.42
N PRO A 343 -18.34 -5.32 -41.51
CA PRO A 343 -19.47 -5.79 -42.30
C PRO A 343 -19.18 -7.24 -42.69
N GLN A 344 -20.08 -8.14 -42.30
CA GLN A 344 -19.95 -9.53 -42.71
C GLN A 344 -19.85 -9.54 -44.24
N PRO A 345 -18.93 -10.33 -44.83
CA PRO A 345 -18.85 -10.45 -46.27
C PRO A 345 -20.24 -10.86 -46.76
N GLN A 346 -20.85 -10.01 -47.59
CA GLN A 346 -22.11 -10.34 -48.23
C GLN A 346 -21.92 -11.69 -48.92
N SER A 347 -22.66 -12.70 -48.46
CA SER A 347 -22.72 -14.00 -49.09
C SER A 347 -23.10 -13.76 -50.55
N SER A 348 -22.13 -13.91 -51.45
CA SER A 348 -22.37 -13.97 -52.89
C SER A 348 -23.41 -15.06 -53.13
N LEU A 349 -24.62 -14.65 -53.51
CA LEU A 349 -25.67 -15.55 -54.01
C LEU A 349 -25.04 -16.42 -55.10
N GLN A 350 -24.92 -17.72 -54.82
CA GLN A 350 -24.58 -18.68 -55.86
C GLN A 350 -25.71 -18.69 -56.91
N PRO A 351 -25.40 -18.65 -58.21
CA PRO A 351 -26.41 -18.79 -59.24
C PRO A 351 -27.03 -20.19 -59.18
N LEU A 352 -28.37 -20.25 -59.30
CA LEU A 352 -29.15 -21.48 -59.39
C LEU A 352 -28.68 -22.33 -60.58
N PRO A 353 -28.50 -23.65 -60.44
CA PRO A 353 -28.13 -24.52 -61.54
C PRO A 353 -29.28 -24.67 -62.55
N GLU A 354 -28.92 -24.59 -63.83
CA GLU A 354 -29.79 -24.77 -64.99
C GLU A 354 -30.49 -26.14 -64.97
N SER A 355 -31.80 -26.12 -65.24
CA SER A 355 -32.61 -27.33 -65.34
C SER A 355 -32.38 -28.01 -66.69
N HIS A 356 -31.73 -29.18 -66.67
CA HIS A 356 -31.69 -30.06 -67.82
C HIS A 356 -33.04 -30.77 -67.99
N HIS A 357 -33.77 -30.38 -69.03
CA HIS A 357 -34.83 -31.20 -69.62
C HIS A 357 -34.21 -32.43 -70.30
N ALA A 358 -34.61 -33.62 -69.86
CA ALA A 358 -34.59 -34.86 -70.63
C ALA A 358 -35.83 -35.67 -70.27
N GLY A 359 -36.51 -36.20 -71.29
CA GLY A 359 -37.90 -36.60 -71.25
C GLY A 359 -38.19 -38.03 -70.84
N MET A 360 -39.48 -38.21 -70.52
CA MET A 360 -40.41 -39.30 -70.88
C MET A 360 -39.95 -40.76 -70.84
N ALA A 361 -40.72 -41.58 -70.08
CA ALA A 361 -41.45 -42.73 -70.61
C ALA A 361 -42.40 -43.37 -69.55
N HIS A 362 -43.67 -43.56 -69.96
CA HIS A 362 -44.66 -44.62 -69.70
C HIS A 362 -44.81 -45.20 -68.26
N ILE A 363 -46.02 -45.35 -67.68
CA ILE A 363 -47.31 -45.89 -68.18
C ILE A 363 -48.46 -45.12 -67.52
#